data_AF-A0A2A9NVV0-F1
#
_entry.id   AF-A0A2A9NVV0-F1
#
_cell.length_a   1.000
_cell.length_b   1.000
_cell.length_c   1.000
_cell.angle_alpha   90.00
_cell.angle_beta   90.00
_cell.angle_gamma   90.00
#
_symmetry.space_group_name_H-M   'P 1'
#
loop_
_entity.id
_entity.type
_entity.pdbx_description
1 polymer ?
#
loop_
_entity_poly.entity_id
_entity_poly.type
_entity_poly.pdbx_seq_one_letter_code
_entity_poly.pdbx_strand_id
1 'polypeptide(L)'
;MSFHYSEFTVVSPRGKRRRRRNQTHEPFLVNLLQRLREELKQDAWFTQCQQIINDALKMLAIPFADAICLGLGSPSASRNARIQLAFLLEVCDSLMMNRSTISIYDPVFTAEDLALLDELQLSLLKENRAGSSLLSISYYRLSAMYSVDKPTIIFMPHCDLELYENMLQANSTPDFYPSKLLIIANQLTDYIDR
;
A
#
# COMPACT_ATOMS: atom_id res chain seq x y z
N MET A 1 -42.27 42.45 -42.26
CA MET A 1 -41.34 42.57 -41.11
C MET A 1 -40.56 41.27 -41.04
N SER A 2 -39.34 41.27 -41.57
CA SER A 2 -38.45 40.10 -41.64
C SER A 2 -37.45 40.15 -40.47
N PHE A 3 -37.48 39.14 -39.61
CA PHE A 3 -36.51 39.01 -38.52
C PHE A 3 -35.19 38.44 -39.08
N HIS A 4 -34.14 39.25 -39.07
CA HIS A 4 -32.77 38.82 -39.32
C HIS A 4 -32.26 38.06 -38.09
N TYR A 5 -31.97 36.76 -38.24
CA TYR A 5 -31.16 36.02 -37.27
C TYR A 5 -29.68 36.37 -37.49
N SER A 6 -29.03 36.93 -36.48
CA SER A 6 -27.58 37.07 -36.45
C SER A 6 -26.93 35.72 -36.08
N GLU A 7 -25.95 35.30 -36.88
CA GLU A 7 -25.15 34.09 -36.68
C GLU A 7 -24.50 34.04 -35.29
N PHE A 8 -24.58 32.87 -34.68
CA PHE A 8 -24.01 32.57 -33.37
C PHE A 8 -22.51 32.30 -33.54
N THR A 9 -21.64 33.27 -33.21
CA THR A 9 -20.19 33.04 -33.18
C THR A 9 -19.79 32.26 -31.94
N VAL A 10 -19.35 31.01 -32.13
CA VAL A 10 -18.75 30.19 -31.05
C VAL A 10 -17.39 30.78 -30.69
N VAL A 11 -17.29 31.37 -29.50
CA VAL A 11 -16.01 31.81 -28.94
C VAL A 11 -15.24 30.58 -28.45
N SER A 12 -14.18 30.20 -29.17
CA SER A 12 -13.25 29.16 -28.72
C SER A 12 -12.68 29.52 -27.34
N PRO A 13 -12.59 28.60 -26.36
CA PRO A 13 -11.96 28.92 -25.09
C PRO A 13 -10.49 29.28 -25.34
N ARG A 14 -10.10 30.51 -24.98
CA ARG A 14 -8.69 30.92 -24.94
C ARG A 14 -7.92 29.89 -24.14
N GLY A 15 -7.01 29.18 -24.80
CA GLY A 15 -6.17 28.16 -24.20
C GLY A 15 -5.52 28.69 -22.93
N LYS A 16 -5.93 28.15 -21.77
CA LYS A 16 -5.20 28.34 -20.53
C LYS A 16 -3.83 27.68 -20.73
N ARG A 17 -2.81 28.51 -20.92
CA ARG A 17 -1.39 28.16 -20.85
C ARG A 17 -1.18 27.24 -19.66
N ARG A 18 -1.05 25.94 -19.91
CA ARG A 18 -0.72 24.93 -18.91
C ARG A 18 0.71 25.27 -18.46
N ARG A 19 0.84 25.97 -17.33
CA ARG A 19 2.14 26.18 -16.67
C ARG A 19 2.69 24.78 -16.40
N ARG A 20 3.69 24.36 -17.19
CA ARG A 20 4.59 23.26 -16.83
C ARG A 20 5.25 23.68 -15.52
N ARG A 21 4.72 23.15 -14.42
CA ARG A 21 5.34 23.29 -13.11
C ARG A 21 6.41 22.22 -13.06
N ASN A 22 7.59 22.53 -13.60
CA ASN A 22 8.80 21.81 -13.25
C ASN A 22 9.13 22.21 -11.81
N GLN A 23 8.46 21.60 -10.85
CA GLN A 23 8.91 21.58 -9.47
C GLN A 23 9.52 20.21 -9.25
N THR A 24 10.82 20.21 -9.00
CA THR A 24 11.59 19.11 -8.42
C THR A 24 10.82 18.56 -7.22
N HIS A 25 10.05 17.50 -7.41
CA HIS A 25 9.03 17.01 -6.47
C HIS A 25 9.56 15.95 -5.50
N GLU A 26 10.74 15.39 -5.73
CA GLU A 26 11.37 14.33 -4.92
C GLU A 26 11.64 14.73 -3.45
N PRO A 27 12.32 15.86 -3.16
CA PRO A 27 12.64 16.20 -1.77
C PRO A 27 11.39 16.44 -0.93
N PHE A 28 10.26 16.80 -1.54
CA PHE A 28 9.04 17.16 -0.82
C PHE A 28 8.34 15.95 -0.21
N LEU A 29 8.31 14.82 -0.93
CA LEU A 29 7.53 13.65 -0.51
C LEU A 29 8.18 12.92 0.67
N VAL A 30 9.51 12.75 0.63
CA VAL A 30 10.31 12.17 1.72
C VAL A 30 10.18 13.01 2.98
N ASN A 31 10.31 14.34 2.86
CA ASN A 31 10.13 15.26 3.99
C ASN A 31 8.71 15.20 4.58
N LEU A 32 7.68 15.06 3.74
CA LEU A 32 6.30 14.90 4.20
C LEU A 32 6.12 13.58 4.94
N LEU A 33 6.69 12.50 4.43
CA LEU A 33 6.67 11.19 5.09
C LEU A 33 7.40 11.24 6.43
N GLN A 34 8.57 11.87 6.50
CA GLN A 34 9.33 12.00 7.74
C GLN A 34 8.55 12.77 8.81
N ARG A 35 7.92 13.89 8.45
CA ARG A 35 7.05 14.64 9.39
C ARG A 35 5.88 13.79 9.90
N LEU A 36 5.22 13.04 9.01
CA LEU A 36 4.14 12.13 9.40
C LEU A 36 4.63 11.05 10.35
N ARG A 37 5.84 10.53 10.15
CA ARG A 37 6.45 9.56 11.07
C ARG A 37 6.72 10.17 12.45
N GLU A 38 7.22 11.40 12.50
CA GLU A 38 7.42 12.13 13.76
C GLU A 38 6.10 12.42 14.49
N GLU A 39 5.05 12.80 13.75
CA GLU A 39 3.69 12.99 14.27
C GLU A 39 3.12 11.67 14.83
N LEU A 40 3.24 10.57 14.08
CA LEU A 40 2.76 9.26 14.52
C LEU A 40 3.42 8.82 15.83
N LYS A 41 4.72 9.05 16.02
CA LYS A 41 5.41 8.70 17.28
C LYS A 41 4.86 9.42 18.51
N GLN A 42 4.20 10.56 18.32
CA GLN A 42 3.59 11.34 19.41
C GLN A 42 2.10 11.00 19.59
N ASP A 43 1.54 10.21 18.68
CA ASP A 43 0.13 9.89 18.65
C ASP A 43 -0.18 8.73 19.63
N ALA A 44 -1.17 8.96 20.51
CA ALA A 44 -1.57 7.98 21.51
C ALA A 44 -2.19 6.72 20.88
N TRP A 45 -2.92 6.86 19.77
CA TRP A 45 -3.46 5.73 19.02
C TRP A 45 -2.34 4.89 18.40
N PHE A 46 -1.32 5.54 17.83
CA PHE A 46 -0.16 4.82 17.28
C PHE A 46 0.60 4.04 18.38
N THR A 47 0.78 4.66 19.54
CA THR A 47 1.39 4.01 20.72
C THR A 47 0.60 2.76 21.13
N GLN A 48 -0.73 2.84 21.13
CA GLN A 48 -1.61 1.70 21.41
C GLN A 48 -1.45 0.60 20.34
N CYS A 49 -1.39 0.95 19.06
CA CYS A 49 -1.17 -0.02 17.98
C CYS A 49 0.19 -0.73 18.13
N GLN A 50 1.26 0.01 18.43
CA GLN A 50 2.57 -0.58 18.68
C GLN A 50 2.54 -1.55 19.86
N GLN A 51 1.82 -1.23 20.93
CA GLN A 51 1.68 -2.12 22.08
C GLN A 51 0.98 -3.44 21.69
N ILE A 52 -0.12 -3.37 20.94
CA ILE A 52 -0.85 -4.55 20.45
C ILE A 52 0.07 -5.43 19.58
N ILE A 53 0.83 -4.81 18.67
CA ILE A 53 1.79 -5.53 17.81
C ILE A 53 2.87 -6.19 18.67
N ASN A 54 3.48 -5.45 19.59
CA ASN A 54 4.52 -5.98 20.47
C ASN A 54 4.04 -7.14 21.34
N ASP A 55 2.81 -7.08 21.83
CA ASP A 55 2.24 -8.18 22.62
C ASP A 55 1.93 -9.41 21.76
N ALA A 56 1.43 -9.22 20.53
CA ALA A 56 1.29 -10.31 19.57
C ALA A 56 2.64 -10.97 19.24
N LEU A 57 3.68 -10.17 19.02
CA LEU A 57 5.03 -10.66 18.74
C LEU A 57 5.63 -11.43 19.92
N LYS A 58 5.43 -10.96 21.16
CA LYS A 58 5.84 -11.69 22.38
C LYS A 58 5.13 -13.02 22.50
N MET A 59 3.83 -13.09 22.18
CA MET A 59 3.07 -14.34 22.20
C MET A 59 3.60 -15.35 21.18
N LEU A 60 4.00 -14.89 20.01
CA LEU A 60 4.53 -15.73 18.94
C LEU A 60 5.97 -16.20 19.23
N ALA A 61 6.74 -15.45 20.05
CA ALA A 61 8.11 -15.76 20.46
C ALA A 61 9.07 -16.06 19.29
N ILE A 62 8.82 -15.43 18.14
CA ILE A 62 9.60 -15.59 16.90
C ILE A 62 10.12 -14.24 16.40
N PRO A 63 11.37 -14.17 15.94
CA PRO A 63 11.87 -12.99 15.26
C PRO A 63 11.29 -12.94 13.83
N PHE A 64 10.64 -11.83 13.49
CA PHE A 64 10.14 -11.59 12.14
C PHE A 64 11.27 -11.09 11.24
N ALA A 65 11.47 -11.76 10.11
CA ALA A 65 12.57 -11.47 9.20
C ALA A 65 12.13 -10.59 8.02
N ASP A 66 10.90 -10.80 7.55
CA ASP A 66 10.40 -10.22 6.31
C ASP A 66 9.05 -9.52 6.52
N ALA A 67 8.75 -8.54 5.66
CA ALA A 67 7.45 -7.91 5.61
C ALA A 67 6.97 -7.83 4.15
N ILE A 68 5.68 -8.10 3.94
CA ILE A 68 5.01 -7.98 2.66
C ILE A 68 3.87 -6.97 2.81
N CYS A 69 3.91 -5.90 2.03
CA CYS A 69 2.84 -4.91 1.97
C CYS A 69 2.14 -4.95 0.61
N LEU A 70 0.84 -5.20 0.61
CA LEU A 70 0.00 -5.19 -0.59
C LEU A 70 -1.10 -4.14 -0.41
N GLY A 71 -1.42 -3.41 -1.48
CA GLY A 71 -2.55 -2.48 -1.47
C GLY A 71 -2.29 -1.18 -0.71
N LEU A 72 -1.05 -0.67 -0.72
CA LEU A 72 -0.69 0.57 -0.01
C LEU A 72 -1.45 1.81 -0.51
N GLY A 73 -1.87 1.82 -1.77
CA GLY A 73 -2.23 3.01 -2.54
C GLY A 73 -1.00 3.84 -2.95
N SER A 74 -1.21 5.03 -3.51
CA SER A 74 -0.13 5.92 -3.96
C SER A 74 0.25 6.96 -2.89
N PRO A 75 1.45 6.90 -2.26
CA PRO A 75 1.95 7.94 -1.35
C PRO A 75 2.00 9.35 -1.94
N SER A 76 2.30 9.51 -3.22
CA SER A 76 2.36 10.81 -3.89
C SER A 76 0.96 11.41 -4.03
N ALA A 77 -0.07 10.58 -4.26
CA ALA A 77 -1.44 11.03 -4.48
C ALA A 77 -2.33 11.03 -3.22
N SER A 78 -2.02 10.24 -2.20
CA SER A 78 -2.91 10.00 -1.06
C SER A 78 -2.24 10.18 0.30
N ARG A 79 -2.85 11.02 1.16
CA ARG A 79 -2.42 11.13 2.56
C ARG A 79 -2.60 9.80 3.32
N ASN A 80 -3.63 9.03 3.01
CA ASN A 80 -3.87 7.75 3.68
C ASN A 80 -2.76 6.74 3.32
N ALA A 81 -2.34 6.69 2.04
CA ALA A 81 -1.21 5.84 1.63
C ALA A 81 0.10 6.25 2.33
N ARG A 82 0.35 7.56 2.51
CA ARG A 82 1.50 8.03 3.30
C ARG A 82 1.43 7.63 4.77
N ILE A 83 0.24 7.69 5.38
CA ILE A 83 0.06 7.25 6.78
C ILE A 83 0.30 5.75 6.88
N GLN A 84 -0.25 4.94 5.97
CA GLN A 84 0.00 3.50 5.94
C GLN A 84 1.49 3.18 5.77
N LEU A 85 2.18 3.87 4.86
CA LEU A 85 3.61 3.70 4.65
C LEU A 85 4.40 4.10 5.91
N ALA A 86 4.10 5.25 6.50
CA ALA A 86 4.73 5.70 7.73
C ALA A 86 4.53 4.69 8.87
N PHE A 87 3.31 4.19 9.04
CA PHE A 87 2.97 3.18 10.04
C PHE A 87 3.76 1.88 9.81
N LEU A 88 3.78 1.35 8.59
CA LEU A 88 4.55 0.15 8.24
C LEU A 88 6.04 0.33 8.58
N LEU A 89 6.64 1.46 8.19
CA LEU A 89 8.05 1.74 8.46
C LEU A 89 8.34 1.81 9.96
N GLU A 90 7.47 2.43 10.75
CA GLU A 90 7.65 2.51 12.21
C GLU A 90 7.53 1.14 12.90
N VAL A 91 6.59 0.31 12.44
CA VAL A 91 6.46 -1.07 12.93
C VAL A 91 7.73 -1.86 12.61
N CYS A 92 8.17 -1.88 11.35
CA CYS A 92 9.38 -2.60 10.95
C CYS A 92 10.65 -2.07 11.64
N ASP A 93 10.75 -0.76 11.87
CA ASP A 93 11.88 -0.15 12.58
C ASP A 93 11.93 -0.53 14.05
N SER A 94 10.78 -0.60 14.73
CA SER A 94 10.72 -1.07 16.12
C SER A 94 11.19 -2.53 16.27
N LEU A 95 11.17 -3.29 15.17
CA LEU A 95 11.66 -4.66 15.08
C LEU A 95 13.06 -4.78 14.49
N MET A 96 13.72 -3.64 14.23
CA MET A 96 15.06 -3.56 13.64
C MET A 96 15.17 -4.31 12.30
N MET A 97 14.07 -4.37 11.54
CA MET A 97 14.06 -5.02 10.24
C MET A 97 14.87 -4.22 9.21
N ASN A 98 15.54 -4.91 8.30
CA ASN A 98 16.23 -4.27 7.19
C ASN A 98 15.20 -3.80 6.14
N ARG A 99 15.35 -2.58 5.61
CA ARG A 99 14.46 -2.04 4.57
C ARG A 99 14.33 -2.96 3.36
N SER A 100 15.43 -3.63 2.98
CA SER A 100 15.45 -4.56 1.85
C SER A 100 14.62 -5.83 2.06
N THR A 101 14.23 -6.18 3.30
CA THR A 101 13.32 -7.30 3.59
C THR A 101 11.85 -6.88 3.64
N ILE A 102 11.58 -5.59 3.45
CA ILE A 102 10.23 -5.04 3.32
C ILE A 102 9.90 -4.98 1.83
N SER A 103 9.04 -5.90 1.41
CA SER A 103 8.62 -6.04 0.03
C SER A 103 7.23 -5.43 -0.17
N ILE A 104 7.05 -4.59 -1.18
CA ILE A 104 5.83 -3.80 -1.35
C ILE A 104 5.31 -3.79 -2.78
N TYR A 105 3.98 -3.77 -2.94
CA TYR A 105 3.32 -3.60 -4.22
C TYR A 105 1.93 -2.97 -4.12
N ASP A 106 1.65 -2.06 -5.05
CA ASP A 106 0.32 -1.59 -5.38
C ASP A 106 0.26 -1.28 -6.89
N PRO A 107 -0.79 -1.71 -7.61
CA PRO A 107 -0.92 -1.41 -9.04
C PRO A 107 -1.06 0.08 -9.37
N VAL A 108 -1.37 0.94 -8.38
CA VAL A 108 -1.56 2.38 -8.58
C VAL A 108 -0.30 3.20 -8.33
N PHE A 109 0.86 2.58 -8.09
CA PHE A 109 2.11 3.31 -7.90
C PHE A 109 2.47 4.17 -9.12
N THR A 110 2.80 5.43 -8.83
CA THR A 110 3.30 6.42 -9.78
C THR A 110 4.82 6.38 -9.86
N ALA A 111 5.41 7.05 -10.85
CA ALA A 111 6.88 7.16 -10.94
C ALA A 111 7.48 7.82 -9.70
N GLU A 112 6.78 8.80 -9.12
CA GLU A 112 7.16 9.46 -7.88
C GLU A 112 7.08 8.52 -6.67
N ASP A 113 6.13 7.59 -6.65
CA ASP A 113 6.05 6.56 -5.60
C ASP A 113 7.22 5.60 -5.71
N LEU A 114 7.53 5.12 -6.92
CA LEU A 114 8.65 4.20 -7.14
C LEU A 114 9.98 4.84 -6.73
N ALA A 115 10.19 6.12 -7.06
CA ALA A 115 11.37 6.87 -6.63
C ALA A 115 11.46 7.00 -5.10
N LEU A 116 10.34 7.31 -4.43
CA LEU A 116 10.28 7.34 -2.97
C LEU A 116 10.63 5.97 -2.35
N LEU A 117 10.04 4.90 -2.87
CA LEU A 117 10.24 3.54 -2.34
C LEU A 117 11.69 3.07 -2.53
N ASP A 118 12.33 3.43 -3.65
CA ASP A 118 13.74 3.19 -3.91
C ASP A 118 14.65 3.99 -2.95
N GLU A 119 14.35 5.27 -2.73
CA GLU A 119 15.08 6.11 -1.75
C GLU A 119 14.97 5.56 -0.32
N LEU A 120 13.83 4.96 0.03
CA LEU A 120 13.61 4.27 1.30
C LEU A 120 14.23 2.86 1.36
N GLN A 121 14.86 2.40 0.27
CA GLN A 121 15.48 1.09 0.12
C GLN A 121 14.52 -0.09 0.31
N LEU A 122 13.25 0.10 -0.07
CA LEU A 122 12.22 -0.94 0.00
C LEU A 122 12.28 -1.81 -1.26
N SER A 123 11.99 -3.09 -1.11
CA SER A 123 11.95 -4.02 -2.22
C SER A 123 10.61 -3.94 -2.95
N LEU A 124 10.62 -3.74 -4.27
CA LEU A 124 9.40 -3.81 -5.07
C LEU A 124 9.07 -5.26 -5.39
N LEU A 125 7.88 -5.73 -5.01
CA LEU A 125 7.43 -7.05 -5.45
C LEU A 125 7.15 -7.02 -6.94
N LYS A 126 7.57 -8.09 -7.62
CA LYS A 126 7.11 -8.34 -8.97
C LYS A 126 5.62 -8.62 -8.91
N GLU A 127 4.88 -7.98 -9.78
CA GLU A 127 3.44 -8.18 -9.86
C GLU A 127 3.11 -9.67 -10.07
N ASN A 128 2.39 -10.24 -9.11
CA ASN A 128 1.86 -11.59 -9.18
C ASN A 128 0.41 -11.51 -9.67
N ARG A 129 0.19 -11.54 -10.98
CA ARG A 129 -1.15 -11.50 -11.58
C ARG A 129 -1.77 -12.89 -11.53
N ALA A 130 -3.01 -13.01 -11.08
CA ALA A 130 -3.83 -14.18 -11.39
C ALA A 130 -4.40 -13.97 -12.81
N GLY A 131 -4.26 -14.97 -13.67
CA GLY A 131 -4.88 -14.99 -14.98
C GLY A 131 -5.40 -16.39 -15.27
N SER A 132 -6.72 -16.55 -15.29
CA SER A 132 -7.34 -17.69 -15.96
C SER A 132 -7.01 -17.58 -17.44
N SER A 133 -6.34 -18.59 -18.00
CA SER A 133 -5.98 -18.67 -19.42
C SER A 133 -7.17 -18.70 -20.40
N LEU A 134 -8.39 -18.35 -19.97
CA LEU A 134 -9.61 -18.47 -20.77
C LEU A 134 -10.54 -17.25 -20.80
N LEU A 135 -10.18 -16.08 -20.24
CA LEU A 135 -10.94 -14.86 -20.54
C LEU A 135 -10.03 -13.67 -20.84
N SER A 136 -9.97 -13.33 -22.13
CA SER A 136 -9.52 -12.05 -22.64
C SER A 136 -10.39 -10.90 -22.11
N ILE A 137 -9.72 -9.81 -21.69
CA ILE A 137 -10.19 -8.42 -21.48
C ILE A 137 -10.23 -7.98 -19.99
N SER A 138 -9.24 -7.15 -19.64
CA SER A 138 -9.22 -6.10 -18.59
C SER A 138 -9.25 -6.40 -17.09
N TYR A 139 -9.36 -7.64 -16.62
CA TYR A 139 -9.33 -7.93 -15.16
C TYR A 139 -8.09 -8.73 -14.73
N TYR A 140 -6.90 -8.17 -14.95
CA TYR A 140 -5.71 -8.64 -14.25
C TYR A 140 -5.70 -8.05 -12.83
N ARG A 141 -6.16 -8.82 -11.85
CA ARG A 141 -6.07 -8.47 -10.44
C ARG A 141 -4.82 -9.09 -9.84
N LEU A 142 -4.23 -8.40 -8.87
CA LEU A 142 -3.16 -8.94 -8.03
C LEU A 142 -3.68 -10.23 -7.39
N SER A 143 -3.03 -11.36 -7.64
CA SER A 143 -3.42 -12.64 -7.04
C SER A 143 -3.12 -12.63 -5.55
N ALA A 144 -2.10 -11.88 -5.10
CA ALA A 144 -1.56 -11.98 -3.75
C ALA A 144 -1.25 -13.43 -3.32
N MET A 145 -0.92 -14.31 -4.26
CA MET A 145 -0.49 -15.67 -3.92
C MET A 145 1.02 -15.70 -3.65
N TYR A 146 1.42 -15.17 -2.50
CA TYR A 146 2.80 -15.20 -2.03
C TYR A 146 2.94 -16.23 -0.91
N SER A 147 3.64 -17.32 -1.20
CA SER A 147 4.07 -18.28 -0.17
C SER A 147 5.28 -17.69 0.55
N VAL A 148 5.22 -17.68 1.88
CA VAL A 148 6.32 -17.25 2.73
C VAL A 148 6.97 -18.48 3.37
N ASP A 149 8.27 -18.43 3.58
CA ASP A 149 9.08 -19.51 4.15
C ASP A 149 9.63 -19.17 5.55
N LYS A 150 9.50 -17.91 5.95
CA LYS A 150 9.99 -17.35 7.22
C LYS A 150 8.87 -16.65 7.99
N PRO A 151 9.06 -16.37 9.28
CA PRO A 151 8.26 -15.41 10.01
C PRO A 151 8.10 -14.07 9.27
N THR A 152 6.90 -13.77 8.80
CA THR A 152 6.61 -12.62 7.93
C THR A 152 5.44 -11.80 8.42
N ILE A 153 5.60 -10.47 8.40
CA ILE A 153 4.52 -9.52 8.63
C ILE A 153 3.78 -9.31 7.30
N ILE A 154 2.48 -9.56 7.28
CA ILE A 154 1.62 -9.30 6.12
C ILE A 154 0.82 -8.03 6.40
N PHE A 155 1.15 -6.95 5.72
CA PHE A 155 0.50 -5.64 5.89
C PHE A 155 -0.45 -5.37 4.73
N MET A 156 -1.75 -5.47 4.99
CA MET A 156 -2.79 -5.38 3.96
C MET A 156 -4.03 -4.57 4.38
N PRO A 157 -3.91 -3.47 5.16
CA PRO A 157 -5.09 -2.69 5.50
C PRO A 157 -5.77 -2.14 4.23
N HIS A 158 -7.09 -2.03 4.29
CA HIS A 158 -7.97 -1.61 3.21
C HIS A 158 -7.89 -2.44 1.91
N CYS A 159 -7.33 -3.64 1.97
CA CYS A 159 -7.37 -4.60 0.86
C CYS A 159 -8.75 -5.26 0.69
N ASP A 160 -9.04 -5.71 -0.53
CA ASP A 160 -10.23 -6.51 -0.85
C ASP A 160 -10.15 -7.92 -0.23
N LEU A 161 -11.30 -8.52 0.08
CA LEU A 161 -11.42 -9.86 0.67
C LEU A 161 -10.63 -10.93 -0.09
N GLU A 162 -10.71 -10.92 -1.42
CA GLU A 162 -10.03 -11.88 -2.31
C GLU A 162 -8.50 -11.93 -2.06
N LEU A 163 -7.88 -10.78 -1.73
CA LEU A 163 -6.44 -10.74 -1.46
C LEU A 163 -6.09 -11.47 -0.16
N TYR A 164 -6.94 -11.37 0.86
CA TYR A 164 -6.76 -12.11 2.11
C TYR A 164 -6.96 -13.61 1.90
N GLU A 165 -8.00 -14.01 1.16
CA GLU A 165 -8.26 -15.42 0.85
C GLU A 165 -7.06 -16.06 0.14
N ASN A 166 -6.52 -15.39 -0.88
CA ASN A 166 -5.39 -15.89 -1.64
C ASN A 166 -4.09 -15.95 -0.81
N MET A 167 -3.81 -14.92 0.01
CA MET A 167 -2.64 -14.92 0.91
C MET A 167 -2.73 -16.04 1.95
N LEU A 168 -3.91 -16.24 2.56
CA LEU A 168 -4.13 -17.32 3.52
C LEU A 168 -3.99 -18.67 2.82
N GLN A 169 -4.66 -18.87 1.68
CA GLN A 169 -4.59 -20.11 0.90
C GLN A 169 -3.16 -20.49 0.50
N ALA A 170 -2.36 -19.51 0.06
CA ALA A 170 -0.96 -19.73 -0.30
C ALA A 170 -0.09 -20.18 0.88
N ASN A 171 -0.54 -19.97 2.11
CA ASN A 171 0.18 -20.27 3.35
C ASN A 171 -0.55 -21.27 4.25
N SER A 172 -1.61 -21.94 3.75
CA SER A 172 -2.44 -22.92 4.47
C SER A 172 -1.81 -24.32 4.64
N THR A 173 -0.50 -24.46 4.45
CA THR A 173 0.14 -25.77 4.55
C THR A 173 0.31 -26.21 6.02
N PRO A 174 0.20 -27.51 6.35
CA PRO A 174 0.34 -28.02 7.72
C PRO A 174 1.65 -27.64 8.40
N ASP A 175 2.73 -27.43 7.63
CA ASP A 175 4.06 -27.06 8.11
C ASP A 175 4.21 -25.54 8.39
N PHE A 176 3.19 -24.74 8.06
CA PHE A 176 3.28 -23.28 8.04
C PHE A 176 2.15 -22.54 8.81
N TYR A 177 1.08 -23.24 9.21
CA TYR A 177 0.01 -22.66 10.04
C TYR A 177 0.28 -22.77 11.56
N PRO A 178 -0.05 -21.79 12.43
CA PRO A 178 -0.21 -20.34 12.28
C PRO A 178 0.94 -19.54 12.96
N SER A 179 2.05 -20.17 13.35
CA SER A 179 3.07 -19.55 14.20
C SER A 179 4.07 -18.63 13.48
N LYS A 180 3.90 -18.39 12.18
CA LYS A 180 4.88 -17.67 11.34
C LYS A 180 4.31 -16.42 10.64
N LEU A 181 3.04 -16.10 10.83
CA LEU A 181 2.40 -14.94 10.20
C LEU A 181 1.87 -13.97 11.24
N LEU A 182 2.20 -12.69 11.06
CA LEU A 182 1.50 -11.60 11.72
C LEU A 182 0.80 -10.78 10.64
N ILE A 183 -0.53 -10.81 10.63
CA ILE A 183 -1.32 -10.11 9.62
C ILE A 183 -1.87 -8.82 10.23
N ILE A 184 -1.51 -7.68 9.65
CA ILE A 184 -2.09 -6.36 9.92
C ILE A 184 -3.10 -6.09 8.81
N ALA A 185 -4.38 -6.26 9.15
CA ALA A 185 -5.49 -6.34 8.21
C ALA A 185 -6.63 -5.39 8.57
N ASN A 186 -7.63 -5.36 7.69
CA ASN A 186 -8.99 -4.93 8.01
C ASN A 186 -9.57 -5.72 9.18
N GLN A 187 -10.67 -5.24 9.74
CA GLN A 187 -11.48 -6.03 10.65
C GLN A 187 -12.12 -7.18 9.85
N LEU A 188 -11.49 -8.36 9.89
CA LEU A 188 -11.95 -9.50 9.07
C LEU A 188 -13.37 -9.95 9.42
N THR A 189 -13.85 -9.65 10.63
CA THR A 189 -15.23 -9.87 11.07
C THR A 189 -16.24 -9.15 10.17
N ASP A 190 -15.87 -8.05 9.53
CA ASP A 190 -16.75 -7.32 8.60
C ASP A 190 -17.08 -8.13 7.34
N TYR A 191 -16.32 -9.19 7.05
CA TYR A 191 -16.52 -10.09 5.91
C TYR A 191 -17.21 -11.40 6.28
N ILE A 192 -17.47 -11.64 7.56
CA ILE A 192 -18.26 -12.79 7.99
C ILE A 192 -19.72 -12.39 7.77
N ASP A 193 -20.40 -13.05 6.83
CA ASP A 193 -21.81 -12.82 6.54
C ASP A 193 -22.65 -12.79 7.83
N ARG A 194 -23.55 -11.80 7.93
CA ARG A 194 -24.66 -11.77 8.89
C ARG A 194 -25.86 -12.54 8.35
#